data_AF-A0A7X9HRS0-F1
#
_entry.id   AF-A0A7X9HRS0-F1
#
_cell.length_a   1.000
_cell.length_b   1.000
_cell.length_c   1.000
_cell.angle_alpha   90.00
_cell.angle_beta   90.00
_cell.angle_gamma   90.00
#
_symmetry.space_group_name_H-M   'P 1'
#
loop_
_entity.id
_entity.type
_entity.pdbx_description
1 polymer ?
#
loop_
_entity_poly.entity_id
_entity_poly.type
_entity_poly.pdbx_seq_one_letter_code
_entity_poly.pdbx_strand_id
1 'polypeptide(L)' 'AGKTGTAQNPHGDDHAVFVGFAPYENPKIAIAVTVENVGFGSVHAAPIARDVIKAYLQKSSTQQIKKSEYLSTLKEEGD' A
#
# COMPACT_ATOMS: atom_id res chain seq x y z
N ALA A 1 -1.34 -9.60 -2.69
CA ALA A 1 -0.41 -10.42 -3.49
C ALA A 1 0.60 -9.51 -4.19
N GLY A 2 1.78 -10.00 -4.54
CA GLY A 2 2.77 -9.21 -5.26
C GLY A 2 3.98 -10.01 -5.71
N LYS A 3 4.79 -9.39 -6.56
CA LYS A 3 6.01 -9.97 -7.13
C LYS A 3 7.18 -9.01 -6.96
N THR A 4 8.32 -9.57 -6.57
CA THR A 4 9.60 -8.87 -6.48
C THR A 4 10.37 -8.96 -7.80
N GLY A 5 11.20 -7.97 -8.06
CA GLY A 5 12.17 -7.95 -9.15
C GLY A 5 13.44 -7.23 -8.75
N THR A 6 14.50 -7.50 -9.50
CA THR A 6 15.74 -6.73 -9.48
C THR A 6 15.99 -6.32 -10.92
N ALA A 7 16.03 -5.02 -11.19
CA ALA A 7 16.24 -4.48 -12.52
C ALA A 7 17.72 -4.16 -12.69
N GLN A 8 18.34 -4.77 -13.71
CA GLN A 8 19.77 -4.64 -13.93
C GLN A 8 20.15 -3.22 -14.31
N ASN A 9 21.24 -2.72 -13.73
CA ASN A 9 21.77 -1.40 -14.03
C ASN A 9 23.24 -1.51 -14.52
N PRO A 10 23.54 -1.16 -15.79
CA PRO A 10 24.90 -1.19 -16.29
C PRO A 10 25.80 -0.05 -15.75
N HIS A 11 25.22 0.94 -15.07
CA HIS A 11 25.91 2.15 -14.61
C HIS A 11 26.03 2.25 -13.08
N GLY A 12 25.70 1.19 -12.34
CA GLY A 12 25.73 1.18 -10.88
C GLY A 12 25.12 -0.10 -10.32
N ASP A 13 24.73 -0.08 -9.06
CA ASP A 13 24.01 -1.21 -8.46
C ASP A 13 22.63 -1.39 -9.12
N ASP A 14 22.16 -2.63 -9.18
CA ASP A 14 20.84 -2.96 -9.67
C ASP A 14 19.75 -2.22 -8.88
N HIS A 15 18.56 -2.07 -9.46
CA HIS A 15 17.43 -1.44 -8.79
C HIS A 15 16.51 -2.48 -8.16
N ALA A 16 15.98 -2.18 -6.98
CA ALA A 16 15.00 -3.02 -6.30
C ALA A 16 13.59 -2.69 -6.79
N VAL A 17 12.83 -3.70 -7.22
CA VAL A 17 11.48 -3.54 -7.76
C VAL A 17 10.48 -4.41 -7.01
N PHE A 18 9.27 -3.87 -6.77
CA PHE A 18 8.11 -4.62 -6.31
C PHE A 18 6.84 -4.12 -6.99
N VAL A 19 5.96 -5.03 -7.40
CA VAL A 19 4.61 -4.70 -7.88
C VAL A 19 3.60 -5.61 -7.19
N GLY A 20 2.48 -5.04 -6.73
CA GLY A 20 1.45 -5.82 -6.07
C GLY A 20 0.16 -5.06 -5.82
N PHE A 21 -0.81 -5.77 -5.24
CA PHE A 21 -2.09 -5.22 -4.84
C PHE A 21 -2.57 -5.82 -3.51
N ALA A 22 -3.43 -5.07 -2.81
CA ALA A 22 -3.96 -5.47 -1.51
C ALA A 22 -5.35 -4.85 -1.23
N PRO A 23 -6.20 -5.51 -0.42
CA PRO A 23 -6.17 -6.92 0.00
C PRO A 23 -6.22 -7.91 -1.18
N TYR A 24 -6.05 -9.20 -0.93
CA TYR A 24 -6.06 -10.20 -2.01
C TYR A 24 -7.47 -10.43 -2.56
N GLU A 25 -8.44 -10.61 -1.65
CA GLU A 25 -9.81 -11.02 -1.95
C GLU A 25 -10.63 -9.87 -2.55
N ASN A 26 -10.44 -8.64 -2.06
CA ASN A 26 -11.14 -7.44 -2.53
C ASN A 26 -10.15 -6.27 -2.65
N PRO A 27 -9.33 -6.23 -3.72
CA PRO A 27 -8.26 -5.25 -3.87
C PRO A 27 -8.75 -3.81 -3.78
N LYS A 28 -8.07 -3.00 -2.96
CA LYS A 28 -8.36 -1.57 -2.75
C LYS A 28 -7.24 -0.64 -3.18
N ILE A 29 -6.03 -1.18 -3.36
CA ILE A 29 -4.84 -0.47 -3.79
C ILE A 29 -3.97 -1.39 -4.63
N ALA A 30 -3.41 -0.84 -5.72
CA ALA A 30 -2.29 -1.40 -6.46
C ALA A 30 -1.08 -0.49 -6.28
N ILE A 31 0.12 -1.05 -6.22
CA ILE A 31 1.36 -0.33 -5.97
C ILE A 31 2.51 -0.91 -6.80
N ALA A 32 3.34 -0.02 -7.31
CA ALA A 32 4.64 -0.33 -7.89
C ALA A 32 5.69 0.50 -7.14
N VAL A 33 6.77 -0.14 -6.70
CA VAL A 33 7.88 0.48 -5.99
C VAL A 33 9.16 0.18 -6.75
N THR A 34 9.96 1.21 -6.97
CA THR A 34 11.32 1.12 -7.48
C THR A 34 12.24 1.89 -6.54
N VAL A 35 13.35 1.27 -6.17
CA VAL A 35 14.41 1.90 -5.38
C VAL A 35 15.70 1.77 -6.18
N GLU A 36 16.29 2.90 -6.53
CA GLU A 36 17.49 2.98 -7.35
C GLU A 36 18.73 2.52 -6.59
N ASN A 37 19.63 1.84 -7.28
CA ASN A 37 20.98 1.46 -6.84
C ASN A 37 21.06 0.76 -5.46
N VAL A 38 20.17 -0.21 -5.21
CA VAL A 38 20.13 -0.97 -3.93
C VAL A 38 19.90 -2.47 -4.08
N GLY A 39 19.72 -2.98 -5.30
CA GLY A 39 19.66 -4.39 -5.63
C GLY A 39 18.31 -5.07 -5.37
N PHE A 40 18.19 -5.84 -4.29
CA PHE A 40 17.17 -6.89 -4.16
C PHE A 40 15.76 -6.35 -3.82
N GLY A 41 14.79 -6.60 -4.71
CA GLY A 41 13.38 -6.20 -4.54
C GLY A 41 12.72 -6.72 -3.25
N SER A 42 13.08 -7.91 -2.80
CA SER A 42 12.55 -8.50 -1.55
C SER A 42 13.08 -7.82 -0.29
N VAL A 43 14.27 -7.25 -0.34
CA VAL A 43 14.93 -6.62 0.82
C VAL A 43 14.51 -5.16 0.96
N HIS A 44 14.38 -4.44 -0.16
CA HIS A 44 14.13 -3.00 -0.15
C HIS A 44 12.71 -2.63 -0.58
N ALA A 45 12.30 -3.01 -1.79
CA ALA A 45 11.04 -2.53 -2.38
C ALA A 45 9.79 -3.14 -1.72
N ALA A 46 9.83 -4.43 -1.36
CA ALA A 46 8.68 -5.12 -0.77
C ALA A 46 8.31 -4.60 0.65
N PRO A 47 9.26 -4.35 1.58
CA PRO A 47 8.94 -3.73 2.87
C PRO A 47 8.37 -2.31 2.74
N ILE A 48 8.87 -1.50 1.80
CA ILE A 48 8.32 -0.17 1.52
C ILE A 48 6.87 -0.29 1.06
N ALA A 49 6.60 -1.20 0.11
CA ALA A 49 5.24 -1.43 -0.38
C ALA A 49 4.29 -1.87 0.75
N ARG A 50 4.75 -2.75 1.66
CA ARG A 50 3.99 -3.16 2.85
C ARG A 50 3.58 -1.97 3.71
N ASP A 51 4.51 -1.07 4.00
CA ASP A 51 4.25 0.04 4.92
C ASP A 51 3.30 1.07 4.30
N VAL A 52 3.43 1.34 3.00
CA VAL A 52 2.49 2.21 2.25
C VAL A 52 1.09 1.59 2.19
N ILE A 53 0.99 0.30 1.84
CA ILE A 53 -0.29 -0.43 1.83
C ILE A 53 -0.95 -0.37 3.22
N LYS A 54 -0.18 -0.62 4.29
CA LYS A 54 -0.69 -0.59 5.66
C LYS A 54 -1.25 0.78 6.02
N ALA A 55 -0.51 1.85 5.72
CA ALA A 55 -0.97 3.22 5.96
C ALA A 55 -2.26 3.55 5.19
N TYR A 56 -2.36 3.14 3.92
CA TYR A 56 -3.55 3.36 3.10
C TYR A 56 -4.79 2.63 3.63
N LEU A 57 -4.65 1.35 3.98
CA LEU A 57 -5.76 0.54 4.47
C LEU A 57 -6.23 1.01 5.86
N GLN A 58 -5.32 1.41 6.74
CA GLN A 58 -5.68 1.99 8.05
C GLN A 58 -6.47 3.28 7.90
N LYS A 59 -6.04 4.20 7.03
CA LYS A 59 -6.77 5.44 6.74
C LYS A 59 -8.19 5.16 6.27
N SER A 60 -8.35 4.16 5.39
CA SER A 60 -9.65 3.76 4.87
C SER A 60 -10.61 3.32 5.99
N SER A 61 -10.14 2.51 6.94
CA SER A 61 -10.94 2.07 8.08
C SER A 61 -11.33 3.24 9.00
N THR A 62 -10.39 4.14 9.32
CA THR A 62 -10.67 5.31 10.16
C THR A 62 -11.73 6.22 9.54
N GLN A 63 -11.70 6.44 8.24
CA GLN A 63 -12.70 7.28 7.55
C GLN A 63 -14.09 6.64 7.57
N GLN A 64 -14.19 5.31 7.46
CA GLN A 64 -15.46 4.60 7.55
C GLN A 64 -16.08 4.72 8.95
N ILE A 65 -15.27 4.59 10.01
CA ILE A 65 -15.72 4.75 11.40
C ILE A 65 -16.27 6.15 11.63
N LYS A 66 -15.50 7.19 11.28
CA LYS A 66 -15.93 8.59 11.44
C LYS A 66 -17.21 8.92 10.69
N LYS A 67 -17.36 8.37 9.47
CA LYS A 67 -18.58 8.54 8.69
C LYS A 67 -19.77 7.85 9.35
N SER A 68 -19.58 6.64 9.89
CA SER A 68 -20.65 5.92 10.60
C SER A 68 -21.12 6.68 11.83
N GLU A 69 -20.19 7.21 12.62
CA GLU A 69 -20.46 7.98 13.84
C GLU A 69 -21.24 9.27 13.52
N TYR A 70 -20.80 10.02 12.50
CA TYR A 70 -21.54 11.21 12.04
C TYR A 70 -22.95 10.88 11.53
N LEU A 71 -23.12 9.75 10.84
CA LEU A 71 -24.44 9.35 10.36
C LEU A 71 -25.37 8.87 11.49
N SER A 72 -24.84 8.36 12.60
CA SER A 72 -25.65 8.04 13.78
C SER A 72 -26.12 9.31 14.50
N THR A 73 -25.26 10.33 14.64
CA THR A 73 -25.67 11.59 15.29
C THR A 73 -26.79 12.28 14.54
N LEU A 74 -26.76 12.29 13.20
CA LEU A 74 -27.82 12.88 12.38
C LEU A 74 -29.17 12.15 12.48
N LYS A 75 -29.17 10.86 12.88
CA LYS A 75 -30.42 10.10 13.07
C LYS A 75 -31.07 10.38 14.43
N GLU A 76 -30.26 10.66 15.45
CA GLU A 76 -30.75 10.98 16.80
C GLU A 76 -31.32 12.40 16.91
N GLU A 77 -30.89 13.35 16.06
CA GLU A 77 -31.43 14.72 16.03
C GLU A 77 -32.72 14.87 15.20
N GLY A 78 -33.15 13.80 14.51
CA GLY A 78 -34.29 13.81 13.59
C GLY A 78 -35.58 13.14 14.09
N ASP A 79 -35.53 12.52 15.28
CA ASP A 79 -36.67 11.98 16.04
C ASP A 79 -37.04 12.91 17.20
#